data_AF-A0A943J2A2-F1
#
_entry.id   AF-A0A943J2A2-F1
#
_cell.length_a   1.000
_cell.length_b   1.000
_cell.length_c   1.000
_cell.angle_alpha   90.00
_cell.angle_beta   90.00
_cell.angle_gamma   90.00
#
_symmetry.space_group_name_H-M   'P 1'
#
loop_
_entity.id
_entity.type
_entity.pdbx_description
1 polymer ?
#
loop_
_entity_poly.entity_id
_entity_poly.type
_entity_poly.pdbx_seq_one_letter_code
_entity_poly.pdbx_strand_id
1 'polypeptide(L)'
;MNKTNEDNIKKYKKKLIAVFLSTSDPMTYEELTYEMEGIDVPENFLDRMLKSLENNNIICKEPHNGKDTYILTHFGRRRLSVISKRNKIREARRKRKIAIGVICLIAVILVLVWCVLFAGQNGEDGNNSEGMGDPQASTEISPESLNGNLVDGIGSGSGALSGGNVTYETITLSEDDIHNGPLMLVNSDNRYEGEPEGLVSVAELGVNAFTVSSTSLVVRQEVIDQLNIMITEYNSDTQRSDIMVTSAYRSVADQQEIYDENVSLYGDSYANTNVQTPGASDSHTGYALSFSLYSDGQSSSIRGTEAETWLSENARDYGFILRFPEGKEEITGFSYRASNYRYVGVPHAVYIEENGLCLEEYLDLLKNSYGYEGEHLEISCDSGVYGVYYASGTTISVPRNTEYTISGNNSDGFIVTYLISEAAE
;
A
#
# COMPACT_ATOMS: atom_id res chain seq x y z
N MET A 1 14.68 7.87 -21.69
CA MET A 1 15.31 6.53 -21.64
C MET A 1 14.52 5.66 -22.62
N ASN A 2 15.15 4.94 -23.56
CA ASN A 2 14.37 4.15 -24.54
C ASN A 2 13.78 2.91 -23.87
N LYS A 3 12.58 2.45 -24.30
CA LYS A 3 11.85 1.28 -23.78
C LYS A 3 12.72 0.02 -23.61
N THR A 4 13.64 -0.20 -24.54
CA THR A 4 14.64 -1.29 -24.48
C THR A 4 15.52 -1.23 -23.22
N ASN A 5 15.88 -0.04 -22.73
CA ASN A 5 16.72 0.13 -21.55
C ASN A 5 15.95 -0.13 -20.25
N GLU A 6 14.66 0.20 -20.19
CA GLU A 6 13.82 -0.07 -19.01
C GLU A 6 13.52 -1.56 -18.85
N ASP A 7 13.20 -2.25 -19.96
CA ASP A 7 13.00 -3.71 -19.97
C ASP A 7 14.27 -4.44 -19.57
N ASN A 8 15.43 -3.98 -20.06
CA ASN A 8 16.72 -4.54 -19.67
C ASN A 8 17.01 -4.31 -18.17
N ILE A 9 16.73 -3.13 -17.63
CA ILE A 9 16.88 -2.87 -16.18
C ILE A 9 15.99 -3.79 -15.34
N LYS A 10 14.73 -3.99 -15.73
CA LYS A 10 13.82 -4.91 -15.02
C LYS A 10 14.33 -6.35 -15.07
N LYS A 11 14.79 -6.80 -16.24
CA LYS A 11 15.42 -8.10 -16.44
C LYS A 11 16.69 -8.24 -15.59
N TYR A 12 17.50 -7.19 -15.53
CA TYR A 12 18.73 -7.12 -14.73
C TYR A 12 18.41 -7.27 -13.25
N LYS A 13 17.51 -6.46 -12.69
CA LYS A 13 17.09 -6.56 -11.28
C LYS A 13 16.56 -7.95 -10.94
N LYS A 14 15.70 -8.53 -11.79
CA LYS A 14 15.12 -9.87 -11.58
C LYS A 14 16.21 -10.96 -11.58
N LYS A 15 17.16 -10.89 -12.52
CA LYS A 15 18.27 -11.84 -12.59
C LYS A 15 19.19 -11.69 -11.38
N LEU A 16 19.54 -10.47 -10.98
CA LEU A 16 20.38 -10.22 -9.80
C LEU A 16 19.76 -10.80 -8.51
N ILE A 17 18.45 -10.59 -8.30
CA ILE A 17 17.72 -11.18 -7.18
C ILE A 17 17.77 -12.71 -7.24
N ALA A 18 17.54 -13.29 -8.42
CA ALA A 18 17.59 -14.74 -8.60
C ALA A 18 18.99 -15.30 -8.30
N VAL A 19 20.04 -14.63 -8.76
CA VAL A 19 21.44 -14.98 -8.50
C VAL A 19 21.69 -15.02 -6.99
N PHE A 20 21.40 -13.93 -6.26
CA PHE A 20 21.58 -13.89 -4.80
C PHE A 20 20.76 -14.94 -4.06
N LEU A 21 19.52 -15.23 -4.48
CA LEU A 21 18.70 -16.26 -3.85
C LEU A 21 19.19 -17.68 -4.14
N SER A 22 19.83 -17.90 -5.30
CA SER A 22 20.29 -19.22 -5.76
C SER A 22 21.65 -19.64 -5.20
N THR A 23 22.49 -18.69 -4.79
CA THR A 23 23.79 -18.95 -4.17
C THR A 23 23.72 -18.76 -2.66
N SER A 24 24.48 -19.57 -1.91
CA SER A 24 24.75 -19.34 -0.49
C SER A 24 26.16 -18.81 -0.25
N ASP A 25 26.99 -18.79 -1.29
CA ASP A 25 28.39 -18.45 -1.21
C ASP A 25 28.61 -16.94 -1.45
N PRO A 26 29.62 -16.33 -0.79
CA PRO A 26 30.04 -14.96 -1.07
C PRO A 26 30.44 -14.80 -2.53
N MET A 27 29.93 -13.77 -3.20
CA MET A 27 30.27 -13.50 -4.60
C MET A 27 31.07 -12.24 -4.77
N THR A 28 32.12 -12.30 -5.57
CA THR A 28 32.91 -11.14 -5.99
C THR A 28 32.14 -10.24 -6.96
N TYR A 29 32.59 -8.99 -7.10
CA TYR A 29 32.05 -8.09 -8.11
C TYR A 29 32.20 -8.65 -9.54
N GLU A 30 33.31 -9.35 -9.82
CA GLU A 30 33.56 -9.95 -11.13
C GLU A 30 32.60 -11.11 -11.43
N GLU A 31 32.31 -11.97 -10.45
CA GLU A 31 31.32 -13.06 -10.59
C GLU A 31 29.91 -12.51 -10.78
N LEU A 32 29.54 -11.49 -10.02
CA LEU A 32 28.28 -10.78 -10.22
C LEU A 32 28.18 -10.17 -11.61
N THR A 33 29.25 -9.54 -12.10
CA THR A 33 29.28 -8.96 -13.44
C THR A 33 29.11 -10.06 -14.51
N TYR A 34 29.80 -11.18 -14.35
CA TYR A 34 29.70 -12.34 -15.23
C TYR A 34 28.29 -12.94 -15.27
N GLU A 35 27.69 -13.19 -14.09
CA GLU A 35 26.32 -13.65 -13.98
C GLU A 35 25.32 -12.68 -14.59
N MET A 36 25.66 -11.40 -14.68
CA MET A 36 24.79 -10.37 -15.23
C MET A 36 25.05 -10.05 -16.71
N GLU A 37 25.97 -10.77 -17.37
CA GLU A 37 26.26 -10.61 -18.79
C GLU A 37 25.02 -10.83 -19.68
N GLY A 38 25.02 -10.15 -20.84
CA GLY A 38 23.97 -10.27 -21.85
C GLY A 38 22.70 -9.45 -21.58
N ILE A 39 22.73 -8.54 -20.60
CA ILE A 39 21.66 -7.57 -20.34
C ILE A 39 22.26 -6.16 -20.35
N ASP A 40 21.88 -5.37 -21.35
CA ASP A 40 22.42 -4.02 -21.52
C ASP A 40 21.76 -3.02 -20.57
N VAL A 41 22.53 -2.48 -19.63
CA VAL A 41 22.09 -1.53 -18.60
C VAL A 41 23.04 -0.32 -18.56
N PRO A 42 22.60 0.83 -18.01
CA PRO A 42 23.48 1.99 -17.87
C PRO A 42 24.78 1.67 -17.13
N GLU A 43 25.83 2.41 -17.45
CA GLU A 43 27.12 2.29 -16.77
C GLU A 43 26.95 2.48 -15.25
N ASN A 44 27.75 1.75 -14.46
CA ASN A 44 27.72 1.75 -12.99
C ASN A 44 26.35 1.37 -12.37
N PHE A 45 25.47 0.68 -13.12
CA PHE A 45 24.18 0.25 -12.60
C PHE A 45 24.33 -0.80 -11.49
N LEU A 46 25.24 -1.77 -11.67
CA LEU A 46 25.52 -2.79 -10.66
C LEU A 46 26.05 -2.17 -9.36
N ASP A 47 27.00 -1.24 -9.45
CA ASP A 47 27.55 -0.53 -8.28
C ASP A 47 26.46 0.19 -7.47
N ARG A 48 25.58 0.93 -8.14
CA ARG A 48 24.47 1.62 -7.48
C ARG A 48 23.50 0.64 -6.81
N MET A 49 23.24 -0.48 -7.47
CA MET A 49 22.40 -1.54 -6.89
C MET A 49 23.06 -2.15 -5.65
N LEU A 50 24.33 -2.55 -5.73
CA LEU A 50 25.03 -3.16 -4.60
C LEU A 50 25.10 -2.21 -3.41
N LYS A 51 25.40 -0.93 -3.65
CA LYS A 51 25.39 0.09 -2.60
C LYS A 51 24.00 0.28 -1.98
N SER A 52 22.95 0.28 -2.79
CA SER A 52 21.57 0.35 -2.31
C SER A 52 21.19 -0.88 -1.48
N LEU A 53 21.57 -2.09 -1.93
CA LEU A 53 21.32 -3.34 -1.19
C LEU A 53 22.10 -3.38 0.13
N GLU A 54 23.33 -2.86 0.16
CA GLU A 54 24.16 -2.75 1.35
C GLU A 54 23.57 -1.76 2.37
N ASN A 55 23.21 -0.55 1.93
CA ASN A 55 22.56 0.45 2.77
C ASN A 55 21.24 -0.05 3.39
N ASN A 56 20.56 -0.98 2.70
CA ASN A 56 19.32 -1.59 3.16
C ASN A 56 19.52 -2.90 3.93
N ASN A 57 20.76 -3.24 4.28
CA ASN A 57 21.14 -4.46 5.01
C ASN A 57 20.66 -5.74 4.31
N ILE A 58 20.45 -5.70 2.99
CA ILE A 58 20.04 -6.86 2.18
C ILE A 58 21.27 -7.70 1.88
N ILE A 59 22.39 -7.06 1.54
CA ILE A 59 23.69 -7.71 1.39
C ILE A 59 24.69 -7.10 2.35
N CYS A 60 25.68 -7.87 2.79
CA CYS A 60 26.87 -7.35 3.44
C CYS A 60 28.07 -7.49 2.52
N LYS A 61 28.99 -6.53 2.62
CA LYS A 61 30.26 -6.54 1.90
C LYS A 61 31.37 -7.00 2.84
N GLU A 62 31.98 -8.14 2.53
CA GLU A 62 33.01 -8.76 3.36
C GLU A 62 34.26 -9.13 2.54
N PRO A 63 35.47 -8.96 3.09
CA PRO A 63 36.68 -9.39 2.41
C PRO A 63 36.84 -10.91 2.49
N HIS A 64 36.93 -11.58 1.33
CA HIS A 64 37.20 -13.01 1.23
C HIS A 64 38.34 -13.26 0.23
N ASN A 65 39.39 -13.98 0.67
CA ASN A 65 40.60 -14.24 -0.12
C ASN A 65 41.25 -12.99 -0.76
N GLY A 66 41.21 -11.85 -0.06
CA GLY A 66 41.81 -10.59 -0.53
C GLY A 66 40.98 -9.82 -1.55
N LYS A 67 39.73 -10.24 -1.81
CA LYS A 67 38.75 -9.53 -2.63
C LYS A 67 37.52 -9.16 -1.84
N ASP A 68 36.89 -8.06 -2.20
CA ASP A 68 35.56 -7.72 -1.69
C ASP A 68 34.52 -8.69 -2.25
N THR A 69 33.72 -9.28 -1.36
CA THR A 69 32.61 -10.18 -1.70
C THR A 69 31.31 -9.67 -1.11
N TYR A 70 30.20 -10.01 -1.76
CA TYR A 70 28.85 -9.65 -1.38
C TYR A 70 28.09 -10.90 -0.97
N ILE A 71 27.56 -10.89 0.25
CA ILE A 71 26.82 -12.00 0.84
C ILE A 71 25.40 -11.54 1.13
N LEU A 72 24.43 -12.38 0.82
CA LEU A 72 23.04 -12.12 1.18
C LEU A 72 22.85 -12.30 2.69
N THR A 73 22.42 -11.26 3.39
CA THR A 73 22.17 -11.35 4.83
C THR A 73 20.95 -12.24 5.09
N HIS A 74 20.78 -12.74 6.32
CA HIS A 74 19.59 -13.50 6.69
C HIS A 74 18.30 -12.67 6.45
N PHE A 75 18.34 -11.39 6.82
CA PHE A 75 17.27 -10.42 6.56
C PHE A 75 17.03 -10.22 5.05
N GLY A 76 18.10 -10.02 4.29
CA GLY A 76 18.05 -9.84 2.84
C GLY A 76 17.51 -11.06 2.11
N ARG A 77 17.86 -12.28 2.56
CA ARG A 77 17.35 -13.53 1.98
C ARG A 77 15.84 -13.64 2.15
N ARG A 78 15.31 -13.33 3.34
CA ARG A 78 13.87 -13.27 3.59
C ARG A 78 13.19 -12.18 2.76
N ARG A 79 13.77 -10.98 2.73
CA ARG A 79 13.22 -9.84 1.99
C ARG A 79 13.15 -10.11 0.49
N LEU A 80 14.24 -10.60 -0.10
CA LEU A 80 14.31 -10.94 -1.51
C LEU A 80 13.46 -12.17 -1.86
N SER A 81 13.32 -13.15 -0.97
CA SER A 81 12.45 -14.32 -1.22
C SER A 81 10.98 -13.90 -1.26
N VAL A 82 10.54 -13.02 -0.35
CA VAL A 82 9.19 -12.44 -0.36
C VAL A 82 8.96 -11.63 -1.63
N ILE A 83 9.90 -10.76 -2.02
CA ILE A 83 9.83 -9.98 -3.27
C ILE A 83 9.74 -10.92 -4.49
N SER A 84 10.58 -11.97 -4.54
CA SER A 84 10.59 -12.96 -5.62
C SER A 84 9.27 -13.74 -5.70
N LYS A 85 8.72 -14.18 -4.56
CA LYS A 85 7.41 -14.86 -4.46
C LYS A 85 6.28 -13.92 -4.91
N ARG A 86 6.20 -12.70 -4.38
CA ARG A 86 5.22 -11.67 -4.79
C ARG A 86 5.29 -11.40 -6.29
N ASN A 87 6.49 -11.25 -6.86
CA ASN A 87 6.67 -11.05 -8.30
C ASN A 87 6.12 -12.22 -9.13
N LYS A 88 6.32 -13.47 -8.70
CA LYS A 88 5.77 -14.65 -9.40
C LYS A 88 4.24 -14.69 -9.32
N ILE A 89 3.67 -14.45 -8.14
CA ILE A 89 2.21 -14.43 -7.91
C ILE A 89 1.58 -13.30 -8.73
N ARG A 90 2.18 -12.11 -8.73
CA ARG A 90 1.72 -10.97 -9.53
C ARG A 90 1.87 -11.19 -11.02
N GLU A 91 2.98 -11.76 -11.51
CA GLU A 91 3.09 -12.14 -12.92
C GLU A 91 1.99 -13.13 -13.32
N ALA A 92 1.63 -14.06 -12.43
CA ALA A 92 0.50 -14.96 -12.65
C ALA A 92 -0.85 -14.22 -12.66
N ARG A 93 -1.08 -13.26 -11.73
CA ARG A 93 -2.27 -12.41 -11.70
C ARG A 93 -2.38 -11.52 -12.94
N ARG A 94 -1.29 -10.89 -13.39
CA ARG A 94 -1.24 -10.09 -14.63
C ARG A 94 -1.59 -10.95 -15.85
N LYS A 95 -1.03 -12.15 -15.95
CA LYS A 95 -1.39 -13.12 -17.00
C LYS A 95 -2.86 -13.51 -16.93
N ARG A 96 -3.42 -13.71 -15.73
CA ARG A 96 -4.85 -14.00 -15.52
C ARG A 96 -5.74 -12.80 -15.91
N LYS A 97 -5.41 -11.57 -15.48
CA LYS A 97 -6.14 -10.34 -15.86
C LYS A 97 -6.12 -10.15 -17.38
N ILE A 98 -4.98 -10.33 -18.04
CA ILE A 98 -4.87 -10.28 -19.51
C ILE A 98 -5.75 -11.35 -20.16
N ALA A 99 -5.70 -12.59 -19.66
CA ALA A 99 -6.52 -13.69 -20.18
C ALA A 99 -8.02 -13.40 -20.04
N ILE A 100 -8.46 -12.88 -18.88
CA ILE A 100 -9.86 -12.47 -18.65
C ILE A 100 -10.26 -11.35 -19.60
N GLY A 101 -9.42 -10.32 -19.77
CA GLY A 101 -9.67 -9.23 -20.72
C GLY A 101 -9.80 -9.72 -22.17
N VAL A 102 -8.97 -10.66 -22.60
CA VAL A 102 -9.06 -11.30 -23.92
C VAL A 102 -10.36 -12.10 -24.06
N ILE A 103 -10.78 -12.84 -23.02
CA ILE A 103 -12.05 -13.60 -23.02
C ILE A 103 -13.24 -12.63 -23.13
N CYS A 104 -13.25 -11.56 -22.35
CA CYS A 104 -14.30 -10.53 -22.43
C CYS A 104 -14.36 -9.88 -23.81
N LEU A 105 -13.22 -9.56 -24.41
CA LEU A 105 -13.15 -9.00 -25.77
C LEU A 105 -13.71 -9.98 -26.81
N ILE A 106 -13.37 -11.27 -26.72
CA ILE A 106 -13.92 -12.30 -27.60
C ILE A 106 -15.44 -12.39 -27.44
N ALA A 107 -15.96 -12.36 -26.21
CA ALA A 107 -17.40 -12.39 -25.95
C ALA A 107 -18.13 -11.18 -26.58
N VAL A 108 -17.57 -9.97 -26.47
CA VAL A 108 -18.13 -8.77 -27.11
C VAL A 108 -18.15 -8.91 -28.63
N ILE A 109 -17.07 -9.41 -29.23
CA ILE A 109 -16.99 -9.64 -30.69
C ILE A 109 -18.07 -10.65 -31.12
N LEU A 110 -18.27 -11.74 -30.37
CA LEU A 110 -19.29 -12.74 -30.68
C LEU A 110 -20.72 -12.15 -30.62
N VAL A 111 -21.01 -11.30 -29.64
CA VAL A 111 -22.30 -10.59 -29.55
C VAL A 111 -22.50 -9.67 -30.75
N LEU A 112 -21.48 -8.89 -31.15
CA LEU A 112 -21.56 -8.01 -32.31
C LEU A 112 -21.78 -8.79 -33.61
N VAL A 113 -21.08 -9.92 -33.80
CA VAL A 113 -21.28 -10.81 -34.95
C VAL A 113 -22.69 -11.38 -34.95
N TRP A 114 -23.20 -11.80 -33.79
CA TRP A 114 -24.57 -12.29 -33.64
C TRP A 114 -25.61 -11.23 -34.00
N CYS A 115 -25.44 -9.99 -33.54
CA CYS A 115 -26.31 -8.86 -33.89
C CYS A 115 -26.32 -8.60 -35.41
N VAL A 116 -25.18 -8.65 -36.09
CA VAL A 116 -25.10 -8.46 -37.55
C VAL A 116 -25.78 -9.59 -38.32
N LEU A 117 -25.64 -10.84 -37.87
CA LEU A 117 -26.26 -12.00 -38.51
C LEU A 117 -27.78 -12.05 -38.33
N PHE A 118 -28.30 -11.55 -37.20
CA PHE A 118 -29.74 -11.59 -36.88
C PHE A 118 -30.50 -10.30 -37.17
N ALA A 119 -29.83 -9.16 -37.37
CA ALA A 119 -30.47 -7.93 -37.82
C ALA A 119 -31.05 -8.01 -39.25
N GLY A 120 -30.73 -9.07 -40.01
CA GLY A 120 -31.19 -9.27 -41.39
C GLY A 120 -32.43 -10.15 -41.58
N GLN A 121 -33.10 -10.63 -40.52
CA GLN A 121 -34.23 -11.59 -40.65
C GLN A 121 -35.62 -11.08 -40.28
N ASN A 122 -35.80 -9.82 -39.89
CA ASN A 122 -37.16 -9.29 -39.63
C ASN A 122 -37.57 -8.30 -40.72
N GLY A 123 -38.02 -8.85 -41.84
CA GLY A 123 -38.79 -8.16 -42.87
C GLY A 123 -40.21 -8.73 -42.93
N GLU A 124 -41.19 -7.83 -42.75
CA GLU A 124 -42.62 -7.90 -43.12
C GLU A 124 -43.52 -9.01 -42.53
N ASP A 125 -44.51 -8.61 -41.72
CA ASP A 125 -45.91 -8.54 -42.21
C ASP A 125 -46.91 -8.05 -41.13
N GLY A 126 -47.81 -7.15 -41.56
CA GLY A 126 -49.25 -7.30 -41.29
C GLY A 126 -49.89 -6.55 -40.13
N ASN A 127 -50.43 -5.36 -40.43
CA ASN A 127 -51.44 -4.60 -39.68
C ASN A 127 -52.64 -5.44 -39.18
N ASN A 128 -53.21 -5.06 -38.03
CA ASN A 128 -54.61 -4.62 -37.92
C ASN A 128 -54.89 -3.87 -36.60
N SER A 129 -55.81 -2.91 -36.72
CA SER A 129 -56.14 -1.77 -35.86
C SER A 129 -57.17 -2.04 -34.75
N GLU A 130 -57.36 -1.00 -33.92
CA GLU A 130 -58.44 -0.70 -32.94
C GLU A 130 -58.06 -0.98 -31.48
N GLY A 131 -58.25 -0.13 -30.47
CA GLY A 131 -58.93 1.17 -30.36
C GLY A 131 -58.60 1.81 -28.99
N MET A 132 -58.90 3.10 -28.86
CA MET A 132 -58.61 3.98 -27.71
C MET A 132 -59.43 3.63 -26.45
N GLY A 133 -58.82 3.72 -25.26
CA GLY A 133 -59.55 3.80 -23.98
C GLY A 133 -58.65 3.93 -22.76
N ASP A 134 -58.67 5.10 -22.12
CA ASP A 134 -58.39 5.30 -20.69
C ASP A 134 -59.78 5.57 -20.05
N PRO A 135 -60.13 5.16 -18.79
CA PRO A 135 -59.48 5.74 -17.60
C PRO A 135 -59.48 4.89 -16.29
N GLN A 136 -58.64 5.35 -15.35
CA GLN A 136 -58.85 5.45 -13.88
C GLN A 136 -58.96 4.23 -12.93
N ALA A 137 -58.11 4.32 -11.90
CA ALA A 137 -58.38 4.29 -10.44
C ALA A 137 -58.30 2.98 -9.62
N SER A 138 -57.53 3.13 -8.52
CA SER A 138 -57.61 2.53 -7.19
C SER A 138 -57.31 1.03 -7.02
N THR A 139 -56.29 0.69 -6.24
CA THR A 139 -56.48 0.31 -4.82
C THR A 139 -55.15 0.24 -4.06
N GLU A 140 -55.16 0.83 -2.86
CA GLU A 140 -54.16 0.70 -1.80
C GLU A 140 -54.13 -0.74 -1.26
N ILE A 141 -52.95 -1.25 -0.87
CA ILE A 141 -52.76 -2.02 0.38
C ILE A 141 -51.37 -1.69 0.96
N SER A 142 -51.39 -1.32 2.25
CA SER A 142 -50.29 -0.95 3.15
C SER A 142 -49.50 -2.17 3.67
N PRO A 143 -48.33 -1.99 4.33
CA PRO A 143 -47.40 -3.06 4.66
C PRO A 143 -47.69 -3.71 6.02
N GLU A 144 -47.53 -5.03 6.12
CA GLU A 144 -47.51 -5.74 7.40
C GLU A 144 -46.09 -5.75 7.99
N SER A 145 -45.95 -5.05 9.10
CA SER A 145 -45.01 -5.33 10.17
C SER A 145 -45.45 -6.56 10.98
N LEU A 146 -44.53 -7.31 11.58
CA LEU A 146 -44.60 -7.61 13.02
C LEU A 146 -43.31 -8.22 13.59
N ASN A 147 -42.84 -7.50 14.63
CA ASN A 147 -41.96 -7.86 15.73
C ASN A 147 -42.09 -9.29 16.30
N GLY A 148 -41.02 -9.73 17.00
CA GLY A 148 -41.10 -10.79 18.01
C GLY A 148 -39.81 -11.17 18.74
N ASN A 149 -39.39 -10.31 19.68
CA ASN A 149 -38.57 -10.49 20.90
C ASN A 149 -37.86 -11.82 21.27
N LEU A 150 -36.59 -11.66 21.69
CA LEU A 150 -35.93 -12.02 22.98
C LEU A 150 -36.44 -13.22 23.80
N VAL A 151 -35.53 -14.13 24.21
CA VAL A 151 -35.24 -14.51 25.63
C VAL A 151 -33.88 -15.23 25.75
N ASP A 152 -33.22 -14.92 26.88
CA ASP A 152 -32.00 -15.39 27.53
C ASP A 152 -31.56 -16.87 27.43
N GLY A 153 -30.25 -17.06 27.58
CA GLY A 153 -29.62 -18.32 27.98
C GLY A 153 -28.15 -18.15 28.36
N ILE A 154 -27.89 -17.92 29.65
CA ILE A 154 -26.55 -17.93 30.28
C ILE A 154 -25.89 -19.31 30.08
N GLY A 155 -24.66 -19.31 29.58
CA GLY A 155 -23.80 -20.49 29.50
C GLY A 155 -22.33 -20.11 29.65
N SER A 156 -21.84 -20.15 30.89
CA SER A 156 -20.41 -20.17 31.21
C SER A 156 -19.73 -21.29 30.42
N GLY A 157 -18.78 -20.92 29.58
CA GLY A 157 -17.94 -21.86 28.84
C GLY A 157 -16.60 -21.20 28.54
N SER A 158 -15.61 -21.50 29.37
CA SER A 158 -14.18 -21.32 29.08
C SER A 158 -13.86 -22.02 27.75
N GLY A 159 -13.86 -21.26 26.65
CA GLY A 159 -13.54 -21.72 25.31
C GLY A 159 -12.10 -21.38 24.98
N ALA A 160 -11.24 -22.40 25.07
CA ALA A 160 -9.83 -22.32 24.79
C ALA A 160 -9.51 -21.86 23.36
N LEU A 161 -8.42 -21.10 23.26
CA LEU A 161 -7.68 -20.70 22.07
C LEU A 161 -7.72 -21.78 20.97
N SER A 162 -8.34 -21.45 19.84
CA SER A 162 -8.24 -22.23 18.60
C SER A 162 -7.43 -21.42 17.58
N GLY A 163 -6.11 -21.54 17.68
CA GLY A 163 -5.12 -21.04 16.74
C GLY A 163 -3.76 -21.47 17.28
N GLY A 164 -3.01 -22.29 16.52
CA GLY A 164 -1.90 -23.11 17.04
C GLY A 164 -0.98 -22.40 18.03
N ASN A 165 -0.65 -23.07 19.15
CA ASN A 165 0.14 -22.60 20.31
C ASN A 165 1.15 -21.46 20.04
N VAL A 166 0.68 -20.22 19.86
CA VAL A 166 1.51 -19.03 19.91
C VAL A 166 1.73 -18.76 21.39
N THR A 167 2.93 -19.02 21.86
CA THR A 167 3.34 -18.63 23.22
C THR A 167 3.74 -17.16 23.20
N TYR A 168 3.39 -16.41 24.24
CA TYR A 168 3.72 -14.99 24.34
C TYR A 168 4.81 -14.72 25.37
N GLU A 169 5.49 -13.60 25.23
CA GLU A 169 6.32 -13.00 26.28
C GLU A 169 6.00 -11.54 26.46
N THR A 170 6.27 -11.05 27.67
CA THR A 170 6.04 -9.66 28.02
C THR A 170 7.30 -8.86 27.75
N ILE A 171 7.14 -7.75 27.04
CA ILE A 171 8.16 -6.72 26.87
C ILE A 171 7.65 -5.40 27.45
N THR A 172 8.56 -4.50 27.74
CA THR A 172 8.24 -3.13 28.18
C THR A 172 8.86 -2.15 27.19
N LEU A 173 8.01 -1.33 26.60
CA LEU A 173 8.34 -0.23 25.71
C LEU A 173 8.28 1.09 26.47
N SER A 174 8.82 2.16 25.90
CA SER A 174 8.71 3.51 26.44
C SER A 174 7.38 4.16 26.01
N GLU A 175 6.97 5.23 26.69
CA GLU A 175 5.86 6.07 26.24
C GLU A 175 6.17 6.72 24.88
N ASP A 176 7.44 7.05 24.62
CA ASP A 176 7.88 7.61 23.33
C ASP A 176 7.66 6.63 22.16
N ASP A 177 7.70 5.32 22.41
CA ASP A 177 7.44 4.30 21.39
C ASP A 177 5.97 4.32 20.92
N ILE A 178 5.02 4.80 21.74
CA ILE A 178 3.60 4.97 21.33
C ILE A 178 3.48 5.97 20.17
N HIS A 179 4.41 6.92 20.10
CA HIS A 179 4.48 7.96 19.07
C HIS A 179 5.41 7.58 17.92
N ASN A 180 5.66 6.28 17.71
CA ASN A 180 6.52 5.78 16.65
C ASN A 180 5.91 4.56 15.93
N GLY A 181 6.05 4.54 14.61
CA GLY A 181 5.67 3.41 13.74
C GLY A 181 4.63 3.75 12.67
N PRO A 182 4.47 2.86 11.68
CA PRO A 182 3.69 3.13 10.47
C PRO A 182 2.18 3.26 10.70
N LEU A 183 1.66 2.84 11.87
CA LEU A 183 0.24 2.90 12.23
C LEU A 183 -0.11 4.04 13.19
N MET A 184 0.80 5.00 13.40
CA MET A 184 0.47 6.22 14.12
C MET A 184 -0.67 6.98 13.45
N LEU A 185 -1.73 7.29 14.20
CA LEU A 185 -2.78 8.19 13.72
C LEU A 185 -2.40 9.63 14.02
N VAL A 186 -2.25 10.44 12.96
CA VAL A 186 -2.06 11.88 13.09
C VAL A 186 -3.22 12.59 12.40
N ASN A 187 -3.99 13.34 13.18
CA ASN A 187 -5.12 14.14 12.73
C ASN A 187 -5.42 15.26 13.75
N SER A 188 -6.56 15.95 13.62
CA SER A 188 -6.93 17.05 14.52
C SER A 188 -7.06 16.63 15.99
N ASP A 189 -7.44 15.36 16.22
CA ASP A 189 -7.71 14.82 17.56
C ASP A 189 -6.46 14.15 18.16
N ASN A 190 -5.55 13.68 17.30
CA ASN A 190 -4.31 13.01 17.68
C ASN A 190 -3.12 13.75 17.07
N ARG A 191 -2.64 14.78 17.78
CA ARG A 191 -1.50 15.58 17.33
C ARG A 191 -0.18 14.82 17.47
N TYR A 192 0.80 15.17 16.65
CA TYR A 192 2.18 14.70 16.72
C TYR A 192 3.14 15.88 16.60
N GLU A 193 3.96 16.07 17.63
CA GLU A 193 4.93 17.16 17.74
C GLU A 193 6.38 16.64 17.85
N GLY A 194 6.58 15.35 17.61
CA GLY A 194 7.90 14.73 17.60
C GLY A 194 8.69 15.01 16.32
N GLU A 195 9.97 14.68 16.37
CA GLU A 195 10.86 14.66 15.20
C GLU A 195 11.23 13.22 14.87
N PRO A 196 10.80 12.67 13.73
CA PRO A 196 11.11 11.30 13.38
C PRO A 196 12.60 11.15 13.06
N GLU A 197 13.25 10.19 13.70
CA GLU A 197 14.63 9.81 13.38
C GLU A 197 14.71 8.93 12.12
N GLY A 198 15.90 8.86 11.53
CA GLY A 198 16.18 7.93 10.42
C GLY A 198 15.53 8.30 9.08
N LEU A 199 15.22 9.58 8.88
CA LEU A 199 14.76 10.06 7.58
C LEU A 199 15.87 10.01 6.53
N VAL A 200 15.51 9.63 5.32
CA VAL A 200 16.42 9.47 4.18
C VAL A 200 15.91 10.20 2.95
N SER A 201 16.84 10.65 2.10
CA SER A 201 16.53 11.43 0.91
C SER A 201 15.81 10.61 -0.15
N VAL A 202 14.63 11.09 -0.56
CA VAL A 202 13.86 10.53 -1.68
C VAL A 202 14.62 10.72 -3.00
N ALA A 203 15.35 11.82 -3.15
CA ALA A 203 16.11 12.10 -4.37
C ALA A 203 17.34 11.22 -4.53
N GLU A 204 18.02 10.86 -3.43
CA GLU A 204 19.24 10.05 -3.46
C GLU A 204 18.94 8.55 -3.52
N LEU A 205 17.92 8.09 -2.80
CA LEU A 205 17.55 6.68 -2.72
C LEU A 205 16.44 6.30 -3.70
N GLY A 206 15.78 7.28 -4.31
CA GLY A 206 14.90 7.07 -5.43
C GLY A 206 15.67 6.38 -6.55
N VAL A 207 15.23 5.17 -6.92
CA VAL A 207 15.66 4.62 -8.20
C VAL A 207 15.10 5.55 -9.29
N ASN A 208 15.78 5.73 -10.42
CA ASN A 208 15.36 6.63 -11.53
C ASN A 208 14.00 6.25 -12.20
N ALA A 209 13.05 5.69 -11.45
CA ALA A 209 11.68 5.36 -11.80
C ALA A 209 10.70 6.53 -11.60
N PHE A 210 11.04 7.54 -10.80
CA PHE A 210 10.21 8.73 -10.61
C PHE A 210 11.04 10.01 -10.50
N THR A 211 10.37 11.15 -10.63
CA THR A 211 10.95 12.48 -10.41
C THR A 211 10.59 12.99 -9.01
N VAL A 212 11.33 13.96 -8.51
CA VAL A 212 11.03 14.67 -7.24
C VAL A 212 10.89 16.16 -7.52
N SER A 213 9.95 16.82 -6.84
CA SER A 213 9.76 18.28 -6.94
C SER A 213 10.90 19.06 -6.27
N SER A 214 11.52 18.46 -5.25
CA SER A 214 12.65 19.02 -4.50
C SER A 214 13.60 17.91 -4.08
N THR A 215 14.90 18.21 -4.04
CA THR A 215 15.93 17.31 -3.50
C THR A 215 15.93 17.24 -1.97
N SER A 216 15.20 18.14 -1.30
CA SER A 216 15.05 18.17 0.16
C SER A 216 13.98 17.21 0.69
N LEU A 217 13.25 16.52 -0.19
CA LEU A 217 12.23 15.57 0.23
C LEU A 217 12.87 14.37 0.93
N VAL A 218 12.43 14.11 2.15
CA VAL A 218 12.88 12.98 2.97
C VAL A 218 11.68 12.17 3.47
N VAL A 219 11.88 10.87 3.66
CA VAL A 219 10.89 9.90 4.18
C VAL A 219 11.61 8.89 5.08
N ARG A 220 10.87 8.03 5.78
CA ARG A 220 11.47 6.89 6.49
C ARG A 220 11.99 5.82 5.52
N GLN A 221 12.99 5.05 5.94
CA GLN A 221 13.66 4.05 5.09
C GLN A 221 12.68 3.02 4.51
N GLU A 222 11.75 2.51 5.32
CA GLU A 222 10.74 1.54 4.89
C GLU A 222 9.80 2.09 3.81
N VAL A 223 9.56 3.41 3.80
CA VAL A 223 8.71 4.09 2.83
C VAL A 223 9.39 4.14 1.47
N ILE A 224 10.64 4.61 1.41
CA ILE A 224 11.36 4.72 0.13
C ILE A 224 11.62 3.34 -0.46
N ASP A 225 11.85 2.33 0.37
CA ASP A 225 12.03 0.95 -0.09
C ASP A 225 10.79 0.44 -0.82
N GLN A 226 9.59 0.63 -0.25
CA GLN A 226 8.35 0.18 -0.88
C GLN A 226 7.93 1.07 -2.05
N LEU A 227 8.17 2.39 -1.94
CA LEU A 227 7.91 3.34 -3.01
C LEU A 227 8.69 2.98 -4.29
N ASN A 228 9.99 2.66 -4.13
CA ASN A 228 10.84 2.27 -5.25
C ASN A 228 10.31 1.03 -5.99
N ILE A 229 9.79 0.05 -5.26
CA ILE A 229 9.20 -1.16 -5.85
C ILE A 229 7.87 -0.81 -6.52
N MET A 230 6.99 -0.09 -5.82
CA MET A 230 5.68 0.32 -6.31
C MET A 230 5.77 1.07 -7.63
N ILE A 231 6.61 2.11 -7.70
CA ILE A 231 6.72 2.92 -8.92
C ILE A 231 7.47 2.18 -10.04
N THR A 232 8.45 1.33 -9.72
CA THR A 232 9.07 0.48 -10.75
C THR A 232 8.04 -0.45 -11.39
N GLU A 233 7.09 -0.99 -10.61
CA GLU A 233 6.02 -1.83 -11.12
C GLU A 233 4.97 -1.03 -11.90
N TYR A 234 4.57 0.15 -11.40
CA TYR A 234 3.74 1.10 -12.14
C TYR A 234 4.31 1.38 -13.53
N ASN A 235 5.60 1.74 -13.60
CA ASN A 235 6.24 2.07 -14.87
C ASN A 235 6.25 0.86 -15.81
N SER A 236 6.49 -0.33 -15.28
CA SER A 236 6.53 -1.54 -16.10
C SER A 236 5.15 -1.98 -16.59
N ASP A 237 4.11 -1.79 -15.79
CA ASP A 237 2.75 -2.21 -16.14
C ASP A 237 2.09 -1.23 -17.10
N THR A 238 2.28 0.08 -16.88
CA THR A 238 1.67 1.16 -17.69
C THR A 238 2.55 1.64 -18.83
N GLN A 239 3.86 1.33 -18.81
CA GLN A 239 4.86 1.84 -19.76
C GLN A 239 5.02 3.37 -19.70
N ARG A 240 4.79 3.95 -18.51
CA ARG A 240 4.93 5.38 -18.22
C ARG A 240 6.05 5.59 -17.19
N SER A 241 6.68 6.76 -17.21
CA SER A 241 7.73 7.15 -16.26
C SER A 241 7.52 8.61 -15.86
N ASP A 242 6.30 8.93 -15.44
CA ASP A 242 5.79 10.29 -15.24
C ASP A 242 5.35 10.59 -13.80
N ILE A 243 5.47 9.64 -12.86
CA ILE A 243 5.20 9.91 -11.45
C ILE A 243 6.25 10.90 -10.91
N MET A 244 5.77 11.92 -10.22
CA MET A 244 6.59 12.84 -9.44
C MET A 244 6.13 12.89 -7.98
N VAL A 245 7.06 12.70 -7.05
CA VAL A 245 6.82 12.94 -5.62
C VAL A 245 6.88 14.44 -5.36
N THR A 246 5.80 15.01 -4.85
CA THR A 246 5.66 16.46 -4.65
C THR A 246 5.83 16.91 -3.21
N SER A 247 5.47 16.06 -2.26
CA SER A 247 5.67 16.29 -0.83
C SER A 247 5.90 14.98 -0.10
N ALA A 248 6.56 15.08 1.05
CA ALA A 248 6.96 13.96 1.89
C ALA A 248 6.92 14.40 3.37
N TYR A 249 7.98 14.12 4.15
CA TYR A 249 8.15 14.67 5.48
C TYR A 249 8.09 16.20 5.47
N ARG A 250 7.48 16.76 6.52
CA ARG A 250 7.47 18.19 6.80
C ARG A 250 7.49 18.39 8.31
N SER A 251 8.33 19.29 8.81
CA SER A 251 8.35 19.61 10.24
C SER A 251 7.08 20.35 10.67
N VAL A 252 6.78 20.36 11.98
CA VAL A 252 5.67 21.16 12.53
C VAL A 252 5.87 22.64 12.26
N ALA A 253 7.11 23.14 12.34
CA ALA A 253 7.45 24.53 12.05
C ALA A 253 7.16 24.89 10.58
N ASP A 254 7.61 24.08 9.62
CA ASP A 254 7.33 24.32 8.21
C ASP A 254 5.81 24.27 7.91
N GLN A 255 5.07 23.40 8.59
CA GLN A 255 3.62 23.33 8.46
C GLN A 255 2.93 24.57 9.03
N GLN A 256 3.47 25.16 10.10
CA GLN A 256 2.99 26.44 10.64
C GLN A 256 3.14 27.56 9.62
N GLU A 257 4.30 27.66 8.96
CA GLU A 257 4.51 28.67 7.92
C GLU A 257 3.51 28.51 6.76
N ILE A 258 3.29 27.27 6.29
CA ILE A 258 2.30 26.99 5.24
C ILE A 258 0.88 27.36 5.70
N TYR A 259 0.52 27.04 6.94
CA TYR A 259 -0.79 27.33 7.48
C TYR A 259 -1.01 28.84 7.58
N ASP A 260 -0.06 29.57 8.17
CA ASP A 260 -0.12 31.03 8.33
C ASP A 260 -0.17 31.76 6.98
N GLU A 261 0.60 31.29 5.99
CA GLU A 261 0.53 31.80 4.62
C GLU A 261 -0.87 31.62 4.02
N ASN A 262 -1.48 30.43 4.19
CA ASN A 262 -2.83 30.17 3.68
C ASN A 262 -3.90 31.00 4.40
N VAL A 263 -3.77 31.20 5.72
CA VAL A 263 -4.65 32.12 6.46
C VAL A 263 -4.50 33.54 5.92
N SER A 264 -3.27 34.00 5.68
CA SER A 264 -3.02 35.36 5.15
C SER A 264 -3.56 35.55 3.73
N LEU A 265 -3.48 34.53 2.87
CA LEU A 265 -3.86 34.63 1.45
C LEU A 265 -5.35 34.38 1.22
N TYR A 266 -5.94 33.43 1.96
CA TYR A 266 -7.27 32.90 1.67
C TYR A 266 -8.24 32.96 2.87
N GLY A 267 -7.76 33.34 4.05
CA GLY A 267 -8.54 33.46 5.28
C GLY A 267 -8.67 32.16 6.06
N ASP A 268 -9.05 32.28 7.35
CA ASP A 268 -9.14 31.16 8.30
C ASP A 268 -10.06 30.03 7.83
N SER A 269 -11.22 30.37 7.27
CA SER A 269 -12.19 29.37 6.82
C SER A 269 -11.61 28.48 5.70
N TYR A 270 -10.83 29.06 4.79
CA TYR A 270 -10.19 28.28 3.74
C TYR A 270 -9.08 27.41 4.31
N ALA A 271 -8.21 27.98 5.15
CA ALA A 271 -7.09 27.28 5.75
C ALA A 271 -7.55 26.08 6.60
N ASN A 272 -8.57 26.27 7.44
CA ASN A 272 -9.11 25.22 8.31
C ASN A 272 -9.72 24.03 7.55
N THR A 273 -10.20 24.24 6.32
CA THR A 273 -10.79 23.17 5.50
C THR A 273 -9.77 22.52 4.56
N ASN A 274 -8.75 23.25 4.12
CA ASN A 274 -7.86 22.79 3.05
C ASN A 274 -6.44 22.47 3.50
N VAL A 275 -6.03 22.92 4.69
CA VAL A 275 -4.66 22.77 5.17
C VAL A 275 -4.68 21.99 6.48
N GLN A 276 -3.86 20.93 6.56
CA GLN A 276 -3.63 20.24 7.83
C GLN A 276 -3.01 21.22 8.82
N THR A 277 -3.57 21.34 10.02
CA THR A 277 -3.03 22.24 11.03
C THR A 277 -1.68 21.73 11.53
N PRO A 278 -0.80 22.61 12.03
CA PRO A 278 0.49 22.22 12.58
C PRO A 278 0.32 21.22 13.73
N GLY A 279 1.04 20.10 13.66
CA GLY A 279 0.89 18.97 14.57
C GLY A 279 -0.19 17.96 14.17
N ALA A 280 -1.07 18.28 13.22
CA ALA A 280 -2.14 17.40 12.75
C ALA A 280 -1.94 16.93 11.30
N SER A 281 -0.69 16.99 10.80
CA SER A 281 -0.35 16.51 9.46
C SER A 281 0.34 15.16 9.48
N ASP A 282 -0.15 14.21 8.67
CA ASP A 282 0.54 12.94 8.44
C ASP A 282 1.99 13.13 7.93
N SER A 283 2.28 14.25 7.26
CA SER A 283 3.65 14.58 6.80
C SER A 283 4.65 14.69 7.96
N HIS A 284 4.22 14.99 9.19
CA HIS A 284 5.12 15.04 10.34
C HIS A 284 5.72 13.67 10.68
N THR A 285 5.05 12.59 10.30
CA THR A 285 5.46 11.23 10.64
C THR A 285 6.57 10.68 9.75
N GLY A 286 6.79 11.27 8.57
CA GLY A 286 7.66 10.74 7.52
C GLY A 286 7.10 9.50 6.78
N TYR A 287 5.84 9.12 7.05
CA TYR A 287 5.14 8.01 6.38
C TYR A 287 4.21 8.44 5.24
N ALA A 288 3.92 9.74 5.10
CA ALA A 288 3.05 10.25 4.05
C ALA A 288 3.83 10.93 2.93
N LEU A 289 3.26 10.84 1.73
CA LEU A 289 3.78 11.42 0.52
C LEU A 289 2.66 11.77 -0.46
N SER A 290 2.93 12.73 -1.33
CA SER A 290 1.98 13.12 -2.38
C SER A 290 2.58 12.95 -3.77
N PHE A 291 1.71 12.59 -4.71
CA PHE A 291 2.07 12.40 -6.11
C PHE A 291 1.43 13.44 -7.01
N SER A 292 2.17 13.76 -8.08
CA SER A 292 1.65 14.40 -9.28
C SER A 292 2.19 13.66 -10.51
N LEU A 293 1.73 14.05 -11.69
CA LEU A 293 2.37 13.65 -12.93
C LEU A 293 3.34 14.75 -13.38
N TYR A 294 4.42 14.35 -14.04
CA TYR A 294 5.42 15.24 -14.60
C TYR A 294 5.76 14.80 -16.02
N SER A 295 5.49 15.70 -16.98
CA SER A 295 5.78 15.48 -18.38
C SER A 295 6.06 16.82 -19.05
N ASP A 296 6.97 16.84 -20.03
CA ASP A 296 7.30 18.02 -20.82
C ASP A 296 7.62 19.29 -20.00
N GLY A 297 8.26 19.11 -18.86
CA GLY A 297 8.67 20.23 -17.98
C GLY A 297 7.55 20.78 -17.10
N GLN A 298 6.37 20.15 -17.09
CA GLN A 298 5.20 20.61 -16.34
C GLN A 298 4.67 19.55 -15.40
N SER A 299 4.24 19.99 -14.21
CA SER A 299 3.51 19.16 -13.25
C SER A 299 2.02 19.27 -13.49
N SER A 300 1.31 18.14 -13.40
CA SER A 300 -0.15 18.06 -13.52
C SER A 300 -0.75 17.13 -12.46
N SER A 301 -2.05 17.32 -12.21
CA SER A 301 -2.79 16.51 -11.24
C SER A 301 -2.81 15.03 -11.64
N ILE A 302 -2.72 14.14 -10.65
CA ILE A 302 -2.92 12.70 -10.85
C ILE A 302 -4.40 12.33 -10.96
N ARG A 303 -5.31 13.20 -10.51
CA ARG A 303 -6.76 12.92 -10.48
C ARG A 303 -7.32 12.72 -11.88
N GLY A 304 -8.12 11.67 -12.06
CA GLY A 304 -8.75 11.27 -13.32
C GLY A 304 -7.79 10.64 -14.33
N THR A 305 -6.62 10.15 -13.88
CA THR A 305 -5.59 9.61 -14.76
C THR A 305 -5.41 8.10 -14.57
N GLU A 306 -4.77 7.45 -15.55
CA GLU A 306 -4.36 6.03 -15.44
C GLU A 306 -3.47 5.77 -14.22
N ALA A 307 -2.69 6.77 -13.79
CA ALA A 307 -1.85 6.67 -12.61
C ALA A 307 -2.66 6.58 -11.32
N GLU A 308 -3.71 7.40 -11.18
CA GLU A 308 -4.63 7.30 -10.04
C GLU A 308 -5.31 5.93 -10.01
N THR A 309 -5.82 5.46 -11.17
CA THR A 309 -6.42 4.12 -11.26
C THR A 309 -5.44 3.03 -10.83
N TRP A 310 -4.22 3.04 -11.38
CA TRP A 310 -3.23 2.01 -11.03
C TRP A 310 -2.84 2.07 -9.55
N LEU A 311 -2.60 3.25 -8.99
CA LEU A 311 -2.25 3.38 -7.58
C LEU A 311 -3.40 2.93 -6.67
N SER A 312 -4.65 3.28 -7.00
CA SER A 312 -5.81 2.86 -6.22
C SER A 312 -5.96 1.33 -6.15
N GLU A 313 -5.61 0.62 -7.23
CA GLU A 313 -5.70 -0.84 -7.29
C GLU A 313 -4.49 -1.56 -6.66
N ASN A 314 -3.30 -0.95 -6.68
CA ASN A 314 -2.05 -1.68 -6.43
C ASN A 314 -1.23 -1.15 -5.24
N ALA A 315 -1.43 0.09 -4.79
CA ALA A 315 -0.61 0.71 -3.73
C ALA A 315 -0.63 -0.09 -2.41
N ARG A 316 -1.78 -0.71 -2.10
CA ARG A 316 -2.01 -1.54 -0.91
C ARG A 316 -1.01 -2.68 -0.77
N ASP A 317 -0.60 -3.28 -1.88
CA ASP A 317 0.29 -4.45 -1.86
C ASP A 317 1.75 -4.05 -1.50
N TYR A 318 2.04 -2.76 -1.49
CA TYR A 318 3.31 -2.17 -1.06
C TYR A 318 3.17 -1.47 0.29
N GLY A 319 2.04 -1.60 0.97
CA GLY A 319 1.81 -1.02 2.29
C GLY A 319 1.34 0.44 2.25
N PHE A 320 0.90 0.96 1.11
CA PHE A 320 0.36 2.31 0.99
C PHE A 320 -1.17 2.30 0.89
N ILE A 321 -1.82 3.24 1.57
CA ILE A 321 -3.24 3.52 1.44
C ILE A 321 -3.45 4.92 0.86
N LEU A 322 -4.56 5.11 0.13
CA LEU A 322 -5.07 6.45 -0.15
C LEU A 322 -5.56 7.06 1.17
N ARG A 323 -4.91 8.10 1.66
CA ARG A 323 -5.13 8.59 3.04
C ARG A 323 -6.50 9.26 3.23
N PHE A 324 -6.99 9.92 2.18
CA PHE A 324 -8.26 10.66 2.16
C PHE A 324 -9.13 10.13 1.01
N PRO A 325 -9.80 8.98 1.19
CA PRO A 325 -10.70 8.40 0.19
C PRO A 325 -12.05 9.14 0.14
N GLU A 326 -12.79 8.92 -0.95
CA GLU A 326 -14.13 9.51 -1.13
C GLU A 326 -15.12 8.90 -0.13
N GLY A 327 -16.02 9.73 0.42
CA GLY A 327 -17.05 9.29 1.37
C GLY A 327 -16.56 9.11 2.81
N LYS A 328 -15.32 9.51 3.12
CA LYS A 328 -14.73 9.48 4.47
C LYS A 328 -14.36 10.87 4.99
N GLU A 329 -14.94 11.92 4.41
CA GLU A 329 -14.63 13.32 4.74
C GLU A 329 -14.98 13.67 6.18
N GLU A 330 -16.13 13.19 6.67
CA GLU A 330 -16.59 13.42 8.04
C GLU A 330 -15.71 12.71 9.09
N ILE A 331 -14.95 11.69 8.69
CA ILE A 331 -14.09 10.91 9.58
C ILE A 331 -12.65 11.44 9.52
N THR A 332 -12.13 11.64 8.32
CA THR A 332 -10.74 12.06 8.10
C THR A 332 -10.53 13.57 8.20
N GLY A 333 -11.61 14.36 8.16
CA GLY A 333 -11.58 15.82 8.19
C GLY A 333 -11.18 16.48 6.86
N PHE A 334 -10.93 15.71 5.79
CA PHE A 334 -10.52 16.24 4.49
C PHE A 334 -11.32 15.62 3.34
N SER A 335 -11.62 16.45 2.35
CA SER A 335 -12.15 16.00 1.05
C SER A 335 -11.23 14.99 0.38
N TYR A 336 -11.78 14.15 -0.50
CA TYR A 336 -11.02 13.25 -1.37
C TYR A 336 -9.72 13.87 -1.95
N ARG A 337 -8.59 13.18 -1.77
CA ARG A 337 -7.27 13.60 -2.28
C ARG A 337 -6.54 12.45 -2.97
N ALA A 338 -6.83 12.27 -4.26
CA ALA A 338 -6.20 11.31 -5.17
C ALA A 338 -4.68 11.18 -5.08
N SER A 339 -3.99 12.27 -4.73
CA SER A 339 -2.53 12.35 -4.68
C SER A 339 -1.91 11.86 -3.37
N ASN A 340 -2.67 11.78 -2.27
CA ASN A 340 -2.09 11.67 -0.93
C ASN A 340 -2.10 10.23 -0.43
N TYR A 341 -0.91 9.65 -0.32
CA TYR A 341 -0.73 8.28 0.14
C TYR A 341 -0.01 8.24 1.49
N ARG A 342 -0.43 7.29 2.33
CA ARG A 342 0.13 7.04 3.65
C ARG A 342 0.65 5.61 3.69
N TYR A 343 1.90 5.44 4.10
CA TYR A 343 2.46 4.12 4.38
C TYR A 343 1.98 3.64 5.75
N VAL A 344 1.41 2.43 5.77
CA VAL A 344 0.95 1.70 6.96
C VAL A 344 1.50 0.27 7.02
N GLY A 345 2.23 -0.15 5.97
CA GLY A 345 2.80 -1.49 5.86
C GLY A 345 1.81 -2.57 5.41
N VAL A 346 2.35 -3.70 4.96
CA VAL A 346 1.59 -4.94 4.72
C VAL A 346 1.67 -5.77 6.01
N PRO A 347 0.56 -6.33 6.51
CA PRO A 347 -0.72 -6.58 5.83
C PRO A 347 -1.78 -5.47 5.96
N HIS A 348 -1.53 -4.43 6.76
CA HIS A 348 -2.52 -3.42 7.14
C HIS A 348 -3.16 -2.73 5.93
N ALA A 349 -2.36 -2.27 4.97
CA ALA A 349 -2.87 -1.57 3.79
C ALA A 349 -3.82 -2.44 2.95
N VAL A 350 -3.57 -3.75 2.88
CA VAL A 350 -4.43 -4.71 2.18
C VAL A 350 -5.79 -4.79 2.87
N TYR A 351 -5.81 -4.97 4.19
CA TYR A 351 -7.05 -5.05 4.94
C TYR A 351 -7.86 -3.76 4.88
N ILE A 352 -7.21 -2.61 5.03
CA ILE A 352 -7.85 -1.29 4.96
C ILE A 352 -8.57 -1.10 3.62
N GLU A 353 -7.89 -1.41 2.51
CA GLU A 353 -8.45 -1.22 1.18
C GLU A 353 -9.56 -2.24 0.88
N GLU A 354 -9.36 -3.53 1.21
CA GLU A 354 -10.35 -4.58 0.90
C GLU A 354 -11.67 -4.40 1.68
N ASN A 355 -11.61 -3.70 2.82
CA ASN A 355 -12.77 -3.41 3.66
C ASN A 355 -13.28 -1.96 3.51
N GLY A 356 -12.69 -1.15 2.61
CA GLY A 356 -13.13 0.23 2.36
C GLY A 356 -13.02 1.13 3.60
N LEU A 357 -11.98 0.94 4.42
CA LEU A 357 -11.73 1.69 5.65
C LEU A 357 -10.79 2.87 5.39
N CYS A 358 -10.89 3.90 6.23
CA CYS A 358 -9.79 4.85 6.46
C CYS A 358 -8.92 4.41 7.65
N LEU A 359 -7.81 5.11 7.90
CA LEU A 359 -6.88 4.74 8.99
C LEU A 359 -7.54 4.85 10.36
N GLU A 360 -8.37 5.87 10.56
CA GLU A 360 -9.17 6.09 11.77
C GLU A 360 -10.03 4.86 12.08
N GLU A 361 -10.87 4.44 11.14
CA GLU A 361 -11.77 3.30 11.31
C GLU A 361 -11.01 1.98 11.55
N TYR A 362 -9.86 1.81 10.89
CA TYR A 362 -9.05 0.61 11.07
C TYR A 362 -8.48 0.51 12.50
N LEU A 363 -7.97 1.61 13.04
CA LEU A 363 -7.42 1.64 14.38
C LEU A 363 -8.51 1.50 15.45
N ASP A 364 -9.67 2.13 15.23
CA ASP A 364 -10.84 1.96 16.09
C ASP A 364 -11.34 0.51 16.08
N LEU A 365 -11.36 -0.15 14.92
CA LEU A 365 -11.71 -1.57 14.81
C LEU A 365 -10.75 -2.44 15.63
N LEU A 366 -9.43 -2.24 15.48
CA LEU A 366 -8.44 -3.00 16.23
C LEU A 366 -8.60 -2.81 17.74
N LYS A 367 -8.75 -1.57 18.18
CA LYS A 367 -8.88 -1.22 19.60
C LYS A 367 -10.15 -1.78 20.23
N ASN A 368 -11.27 -1.76 19.52
CA ASN A 368 -12.57 -2.16 20.07
C ASN A 368 -12.88 -3.66 19.93
N SER A 369 -12.30 -4.34 18.93
CA SER A 369 -12.67 -5.71 18.59
C SER A 369 -11.52 -6.72 18.66
N TYR A 370 -10.27 -6.27 18.60
CA TYR A 370 -9.09 -7.14 18.46
C TYR A 370 -8.01 -6.79 19.48
N GLY A 371 -8.37 -6.74 20.77
CA GLY A 371 -7.41 -6.61 21.86
C GLY A 371 -6.63 -7.90 22.13
N TYR A 372 -5.45 -7.79 22.74
CA TYR A 372 -4.56 -8.93 23.06
C TYR A 372 -5.25 -10.14 23.74
N GLU A 373 -6.15 -9.90 24.69
CA GLU A 373 -6.83 -10.98 25.43
C GLU A 373 -7.95 -11.67 24.61
N GLY A 374 -8.29 -11.10 23.46
CA GLY A 374 -9.39 -11.55 22.60
C GLY A 374 -8.94 -12.34 21.37
N GLU A 375 -9.84 -12.41 20.38
CA GLU A 375 -9.47 -12.88 19.05
C GLU A 375 -8.54 -11.87 18.38
N HIS A 376 -7.54 -12.36 17.64
CA HIS A 376 -6.65 -11.53 16.85
C HIS A 376 -7.19 -11.44 15.42
N LEU A 377 -7.12 -10.25 14.82
CA LEU A 377 -7.51 -10.07 13.43
C LEU A 377 -6.58 -10.85 12.52
N GLU A 378 -7.13 -11.81 11.77
CA GLU A 378 -6.38 -12.55 10.76
C GLU A 378 -6.47 -11.84 9.40
N ILE A 379 -5.31 -11.52 8.81
CA ILE A 379 -5.22 -10.88 7.50
C ILE A 379 -4.44 -11.78 6.54
N SER A 380 -5.10 -12.23 5.49
CA SER A 380 -4.49 -13.02 4.41
C SER A 380 -4.10 -12.12 3.23
N CYS A 381 -2.84 -12.18 2.80
CA CYS A 381 -2.35 -11.45 1.63
C CYS A 381 -1.27 -12.25 0.89
N ASP A 382 -0.72 -11.69 -0.19
CA ASP A 382 0.25 -12.38 -1.05
C ASP A 382 1.56 -12.78 -0.34
N SER A 383 1.92 -12.16 0.79
CA SER A 383 3.08 -12.58 1.58
C SER A 383 2.77 -13.64 2.63
N GLY A 384 1.50 -13.91 2.92
CA GLY A 384 1.10 -14.88 3.93
C GLY A 384 -0.11 -14.44 4.75
N VAL A 385 -0.32 -15.15 5.83
CA VAL A 385 -1.38 -14.92 6.80
C VAL A 385 -0.77 -14.32 8.05
N TYR A 386 -1.38 -13.24 8.55
CA TYR A 386 -0.88 -12.47 9.68
C TYR A 386 -1.94 -12.37 10.77
N GLY A 387 -1.53 -12.42 12.02
CA GLY A 387 -2.36 -12.03 13.15
C GLY A 387 -2.04 -10.60 13.58
N VAL A 388 -3.06 -9.81 13.89
CA VAL A 388 -2.95 -8.42 14.34
C VAL A 388 -3.79 -8.22 15.59
N TYR A 389 -3.25 -7.54 16.59
CA TYR A 389 -4.00 -7.15 17.78
C TYR A 389 -3.51 -5.82 18.35
N TYR A 390 -4.41 -5.16 19.09
CA TYR A 390 -4.13 -3.99 19.90
C TYR A 390 -3.71 -4.38 21.32
N ALA A 391 -2.68 -3.71 21.83
CA ALA A 391 -2.22 -3.83 23.21
C ALA A 391 -2.09 -2.44 23.85
N SER A 392 -2.85 -2.20 24.90
CA SER A 392 -2.86 -0.91 25.62
C SER A 392 -1.67 -0.77 26.57
N GLY A 393 -1.16 0.46 26.71
CA GLY A 393 -0.06 0.77 27.62
C GLY A 393 1.30 0.27 27.16
N THR A 394 2.31 0.42 28.00
CA THR A 394 3.73 0.20 27.67
C THR A 394 4.26 -1.20 27.95
N THR A 395 3.51 -2.01 28.68
CA THR A 395 3.87 -3.41 28.96
C THR A 395 2.96 -4.31 28.15
N ILE A 396 3.49 -4.88 27.07
CA ILE A 396 2.69 -5.63 26.10
C ILE A 396 3.19 -7.06 25.95
N SER A 397 2.27 -7.96 25.64
CA SER A 397 2.59 -9.33 25.27
C SER A 397 2.88 -9.40 23.77
N VAL A 398 3.94 -10.10 23.37
CA VAL A 398 4.35 -10.33 21.98
C VAL A 398 4.58 -11.82 21.70
N PRO A 399 4.36 -12.30 20.47
CA PRO A 399 4.58 -13.71 20.12
C PRO A 399 6.04 -14.13 20.27
N ARG A 400 6.28 -15.32 20.82
CA ARG A 400 7.58 -15.99 20.82
C ARG A 400 7.76 -16.83 19.56
N ASN A 401 9.02 -16.95 19.12
CA ASN A 401 9.45 -17.81 18.02
C ASN A 401 8.80 -17.50 16.66
N THR A 402 8.18 -16.33 16.55
CA THR A 402 7.53 -15.83 15.35
C THR A 402 7.99 -14.41 15.10
N GLU A 403 8.20 -14.04 13.84
CA GLU A 403 8.50 -12.66 13.49
C GLU A 403 7.27 -11.78 13.74
N TYR A 404 7.50 -10.64 14.39
CA TYR A 404 6.47 -9.64 14.62
C TYR A 404 7.00 -8.23 14.40
N THR A 405 6.08 -7.30 14.16
CA THR A 405 6.33 -5.86 14.18
C THR A 405 5.44 -5.21 15.22
N ILE A 406 5.88 -4.05 15.71
CA ILE A 406 5.15 -3.23 16.65
C ILE A 406 5.06 -1.83 16.06
N SER A 407 3.89 -1.22 16.15
CA SER A 407 3.71 0.20 15.88
C SER A 407 2.91 0.82 17.00
N GLY A 408 3.34 1.96 17.51
CA GLY A 408 2.47 2.82 18.29
C GLY A 408 1.29 3.33 17.46
N ASN A 409 0.19 3.64 18.14
CA ASN A 409 -1.01 4.24 17.53
C ASN A 409 -1.06 5.76 17.65
N ASN A 410 -0.04 6.38 18.28
CA ASN A 410 0.05 7.81 18.63
C ASN A 410 -0.94 8.27 19.71
N SER A 411 -1.53 7.36 20.48
CA SER A 411 -2.55 7.70 21.48
C SER A 411 -2.30 7.02 22.83
N ASP A 412 -2.34 5.69 22.88
CA ASP A 412 -2.45 4.96 24.15
C ASP A 412 -1.91 3.51 24.14
N GLY A 413 -1.34 3.07 23.02
CA GLY A 413 -0.83 1.72 22.93
C GLY A 413 -0.25 1.36 21.58
N PHE A 414 -0.21 0.06 21.33
CA PHE A 414 0.53 -0.55 20.24
C PHE A 414 -0.35 -1.48 19.42
N ILE A 415 -0.04 -1.57 18.14
CA ILE A 415 -0.51 -2.61 17.24
C ILE A 415 0.64 -3.59 17.06
N VAL A 416 0.39 -4.85 17.42
CA VAL A 416 1.32 -5.95 17.20
C VAL A 416 0.84 -6.77 16.02
N THR A 417 1.74 -7.03 15.09
CA THR A 417 1.48 -7.81 13.89
C THR A 417 2.46 -8.95 13.81
N TYR A 418 2.01 -10.18 13.60
CA TYR A 418 2.89 -11.34 13.53
C TYR A 418 2.50 -12.29 12.41
N LEU A 419 3.49 -13.01 11.86
CA LEU A 419 3.28 -13.95 10.77
C LEU A 419 2.71 -15.27 11.32
N ILE A 420 1.52 -15.65 10.88
CA ILE A 420 0.91 -16.96 11.20
C ILE A 420 1.47 -18.03 10.26
N SER A 421 1.46 -17.76 8.95
CA SER A 421 2.04 -18.65 7.94
C SER A 421 2.48 -17.88 6.70
N GLU A 422 3.53 -18.35 6.05
CA GLU A 422 3.91 -17.84 4.72
C GLU A 422 2.89 -18.26 3.66
N ALA A 423 2.78 -17.48 2.57
CA ALA A 423 1.97 -17.88 1.42
C ALA A 423 2.42 -19.26 0.88
N ALA A 424 1.44 -20.14 0.61
CA ALA A 424 1.69 -21.45 0.02
C ALA A 424 2.35 -21.33 -1.36
N GLU A 425 3.38 -22.15 -1.61
CA GLU A 425 4.17 -22.15 -2.86
C GLU A 425 3.42 -22.61 -4.11
#